data_AF-E2ALB4-F1
#
_entry.id   AF-E2ALB4-F1
#
_cell.length_a   1.000
_cell.length_b   1.000
_cell.length_c   1.000
_cell.angle_alpha   90.00
_cell.angle_beta   90.00
_cell.angle_gamma   90.00
#
_symmetry.space_group_name_H-M   'P 1'
#
loop_
_entity.id
_entity.type
_entity.pdbx_description
1 polymer ?
#
loop_
_entity_poly.entity_id
_entity_poly.type
_entity_poly.pdbx_seq_one_letter_code
_entity_poly.pdbx_strand_id
1 'polypeptide(L)' 'EDLKNKIRNACAEITPPIIRRVRKNFMRRIALCLEENGGYIEHIL' A
#
# COMPACT_ATOMS: atom_id res chain seq x y z
N GLU A 1 4.89 3.12 -26.68
CA GLU A 1 6.14 3.41 -25.96
C GLU A 1 6.01 4.49 -24.88
N ASP A 2 5.36 5.64 -25.14
CA ASP A 2 5.19 6.72 -24.14
C ASP A 2 4.59 6.26 -22.79
N LEU A 3 3.44 5.56 -22.81
CA LEU A 3 2.82 5.06 -21.57
C LEU A 3 3.71 4.08 -20.80
N LYS A 4 4.46 3.21 -21.50
CA LYS A 4 5.40 2.28 -20.87
C LYS A 4 6.52 3.04 -20.18
N ASN A 5 7.04 4.09 -20.79
CA ASN A 5 8.09 4.93 -20.21
C ASN A 5 7.58 5.72 -19.01
N LYS A 6 6.35 6.27 -19.06
CA LYS A 6 5.70 6.91 -17.91
C LYS A 6 5.57 5.96 -16.71
N ILE A 7 5.13 4.73 -16.95
CA ILE A 7 5.03 3.71 -15.88
C ILE A 7 6.41 3.41 -15.30
N ARG A 8 7.43 3.18 -16.14
CA ARG A 8 8.81 2.90 -15.67
C ARG A 8 9.38 4.06 -14.84
N ASN A 9 9.19 5.29 -15.30
CA ASN A 9 9.66 6.48 -14.59
C ASN A 9 8.97 6.62 -13.23
N ALA A 10 7.64 6.45 -13.17
CA ALA A 10 6.90 6.46 -11.92
C ALA A 10 7.37 5.36 -10.95
N CYS A 11 7.64 4.15 -11.46
CA CYS A 11 8.21 3.07 -10.64
C CYS A 11 9.62 3.40 -10.13
N ALA A 12 10.44 4.11 -10.92
CA ALA A 12 11.79 4.50 -10.53
C ALA A 12 11.81 5.54 -9.39
N GLU A 13 10.75 6.33 -9.24
CA GLU A 13 10.58 7.28 -8.14
C GLU A 13 10.22 6.59 -6.80
N ILE A 14 9.89 5.30 -6.82
CA ILE A 14 9.55 4.54 -5.60
C ILE A 14 10.82 4.28 -4.80
N THR A 15 10.97 5.00 -3.70
CA THR A 15 12.11 4.86 -2.80
C THR A 15 11.90 3.74 -1.76
N PRO A 16 12.97 3.13 -1.21
CA PRO A 16 12.86 2.13 -0.15
C PRO A 16 12.03 2.57 1.09
N PRO A 17 12.08 3.85 1.54
CA PRO A 17 11.15 4.35 2.55
C PRO A 17 9.65 4.19 2.20
N ILE A 18 9.26 4.38 0.93
CA ILE A 18 7.86 4.21 0.49
C ILE A 18 7.43 2.76 0.69
N ILE A 19 8.24 1.81 0.24
CA ILE A 19 7.96 0.37 0.41
C ILE A 19 7.86 -0.02 1.89
N ARG A 20 8.73 0.52 2.75
CA ARG A 20 8.65 0.30 4.20
C ARG A 20 7.34 0.82 4.81
N ARG A 21 6.83 1.97 4.34
CA ARG A 21 5.53 2.53 4.76
C ARG A 21 4.36 1.68 4.28
N VAL A 22 4.42 1.18 3.04
CA VAL A 22 3.42 0.25 2.49
C VAL A 22 3.33 -1.01 3.36
N ARG A 23 4.47 -1.64 3.67
CA ARG A 23 4.52 -2.83 4.55
C ARG A 23 3.90 -2.56 5.93
N LYS A 24 4.23 -1.42 6.56
CA LYS A 24 3.64 -1.02 7.85
C LYS A 24 2.12 -0.85 7.75
N ASN A 25 1.64 -0.21 6.68
CA ASN A 25 0.21 -0.02 6.43
C ASN A 25 -0.52 -1.36 6.25
N PHE A 26 0.07 -2.30 5.52
CA PHE A 26 -0.50 -3.64 5.36
C PHE A 26 -0.66 -4.37 6.71
N MET A 27 0.35 -4.33 7.57
CA MET A 27 0.25 -4.94 8.90
C MET A 27 -0.84 -4.30 9.76
N ARG A 28 -0.99 -2.97 9.72
CA ARG A 28 -2.09 -2.26 10.40
C ARG A 28 -3.45 -2.72 9.87
N ARG A 29 -3.61 -2.84 8.56
CA ARG A 29 -4.86 -3.29 7.93
C ARG A 29 -5.21 -4.73 8.32
N ILE A 30 -4.22 -5.62 8.40
CA ILE A 30 -4.43 -6.99 8.87
C ILE A 30 -4.92 -7.01 10.32
N ALA A 31 -4.32 -6.21 11.20
CA ALA A 31 -4.75 -6.11 12.60
C ALA A 31 -6.21 -5.64 12.72
N LEU A 32 -6.57 -4.57 12.01
CA LEU A 32 -7.96 -4.07 11.97
C LEU A 32 -8.94 -5.11 11.43
N CYS A 33 -8.53 -5.87 10.39
CA CYS A 33 -9.38 -6.91 9.83
C CYS A 33 -9.66 -8.03 10.85
N LEU A 34 -8.68 -8.38 11.68
CA LEU A 34 -8.86 -9.33 12.76
C LEU A 34 -9.79 -8.77 13.87
N GLU A 35 -9.63 -7.50 14.22
CA GLU A 35 -10.50 -6.82 15.21
C GLU A 35 -11.97 -6.75 14.74
N GLU A 36 -12.19 -6.55 13.44
CA GLU A 36 -13.51 -6.51 12.81
C GLU A 36 -14.05 -7.90 12.41
N ASN A 37 -13.49 -8.98 12.94
CA ASN A 37 -13.89 -10.37 12.63
C ASN A 37 -13.93 -10.69 11.12
N GLY A 38 -12.99 -10.12 10.36
CA GLY A 38 -12.92 -10.25 8.90
C GLY A 38 -13.77 -9.26 8.10
N GLY A 39 -14.38 -8.27 8.76
CA GLY A 39 -15.22 -7.24 8.16
C GLY A 39 -14.45 -6.14 7.39
N TYR A 40 -15.19 -5.20 6.82
CA TYR A 40 -14.63 -4.03 6.13
C TYR A 40 -14.00 -3.06 7.12
N ILE A 41 -12.78 -2.59 6.83
CA ILE A 41 -11.98 -1.77 7.75
C ILE A 41 -11.83 -0.32 7.29
N GLU A 42 -12.30 0.03 6.09
CA GLU A 42 -12.16 1.36 5.48
C GLU A 42 -12.75 2.48 6.35
N HIS A 43 -13.75 2.17 7.17
CA HIS A 43 -14.38 3.13 8.08
C HIS A 43 -13.50 3.50 9.29
N ILE A 44 -12.42 2.74 9.55
CA ILE A 44 -11.49 2.91 10.69
C ILE A 44 -10.15 3.51 10.25
N LEU A 45 -9.81 3.40 8.96
CA LEU A 45 -8.51 3.76 8.39
C LEU A 45 -8.33 5.26 8.21
#